data_AF-A0A0N4YMV7-F1
#
_entry.id   AF-A0A0N4YMV7-F1
#
_cell.length_a   1.000
_cell.length_b   1.000
_cell.length_c   1.000
_cell.angle_alpha   90.00
_cell.angle_beta   90.00
_cell.angle_gamma   90.00
#
_symmetry.space_group_name_H-M   'P 1'
#
loop_
_entity.id
_entity.type
_entity.pdbx_description
1 polymer ?
#
loop_
_entity_poly.entity_id
_entity_poly.type
_entity_poly.pdbx_seq_one_letter_code
_entity_poly.pdbx_strand_id
1 'polypeptide(L)'
;MLGQQELQFFFRLPAVIHDERDWRSTLASFKETFSEINMPMKEFNKVTDAFLAAMKKNAGGVSAEQKKEWEALLSKAYDDMKKWGWY
;
A
#
# COMPACT_ATOMS: atom_id res chain seq x y z
N MET A 1 16.75 -10.26 -1.47
CA MET A 1 15.90 -9.51 -0.50
C MET A 1 14.91 -8.56 -1.22
N LEU A 2 14.39 -8.92 -2.40
CA LEU A 2 13.60 -8.03 -3.27
C LEU A 2 12.08 -8.10 -2.98
N GLY A 3 11.65 -7.92 -1.73
CA GLY A 3 10.21 -7.91 -1.42
C GLY A 3 9.86 -7.92 0.07
N GLN A 4 10.77 -8.39 0.92
CA GLN A 4 10.57 -8.36 2.38
C GLN A 4 10.59 -6.93 2.94
N GLN A 5 11.40 -6.04 2.35
CA GLN A 5 11.44 -4.62 2.73
C GLN A 5 10.25 -3.80 2.21
N GLU A 6 9.48 -4.32 1.25
CA GLU A 6 8.34 -3.60 0.68
C GLU A 6 7.06 -3.93 1.45
N LEU A 7 6.94 -5.18 1.92
CA LEU A 7 5.83 -5.66 2.75
C LEU A 7 5.66 -4.85 4.04
N GLN A 8 6.76 -4.44 4.69
CA GLN A 8 6.72 -3.61 5.89
C GLN A 8 6.06 -2.24 5.68
N PHE A 9 6.08 -1.69 4.45
CA PHE A 9 5.44 -0.41 4.17
C PHE A 9 3.91 -0.54 4.28
N PHE A 10 3.33 -1.65 3.81
CA PHE A 10 1.90 -1.91 3.94
C PHE A 10 1.47 -1.99 5.40
N PHE A 11 2.24 -2.66 6.24
CA PHE A 11 1.93 -2.78 7.67
C PHE A 11 2.11 -1.46 8.44
N ARG A 12 2.86 -0.50 7.89
CA ARG A 12 3.01 0.83 8.47
C ARG A 12 1.81 1.74 8.17
N LEU A 13 1.14 1.56 7.03
CA LEU A 13 0.04 2.42 6.58
C LEU A 13 -1.06 2.66 7.64
N PRO A 14 -1.60 1.63 8.35
CA PRO A 14 -2.64 1.86 9.35
C PRO A 14 -2.16 2.73 10.52
N ALA A 15 -0.88 2.63 10.89
CA ALA A 15 -0.33 3.34 12.03
C ALA A 15 -0.10 4.84 11.76
N VAL A 16 0.14 5.21 10.51
CA VAL A 16 0.48 6.59 10.12
C VAL A 16 -0.65 7.33 9.41
N ILE A 17 -1.82 6.71 9.21
CA ILE A 17 -2.94 7.31 8.46
C ILE A 17 -3.43 8.65 9.04
N HIS A 18 -3.22 8.87 10.34
CA HIS A 18 -3.64 10.08 11.05
C HIS A 18 -2.57 11.19 11.08
N ASP A 19 -1.35 10.91 10.64
CA ASP A 19 -0.25 11.88 10.55
C ASP A 19 0.10 12.12 9.08
N GLU A 20 -0.24 13.30 8.56
CA GLU A 20 -0.06 13.60 7.13
C GLU A 20 1.41 13.51 6.69
N ARG A 21 2.35 13.90 7.57
CA ARG A 21 3.77 13.90 7.25
C ARG A 21 4.28 12.46 7.12
N ASP A 22 3.99 11.63 8.11
CA ASP A 22 4.41 10.23 8.13
C ASP A 22 3.66 9.38 7.11
N TRP A 23 2.39 9.70 6.85
CA TRP A 23 1.61 9.13 5.76
C TRP A 23 2.27 9.38 4.42
N ARG A 24 2.54 10.66 4.10
CA ARG A 24 3.19 11.04 2.84
C ARG A 24 4.59 10.42 2.71
N SER A 25 5.36 10.38 3.79
CA SER A 25 6.68 9.74 3.82
C SER A 25 6.58 8.23 3.51
N THR A 26 5.62 7.54 4.12
CA THR A 26 5.39 6.11 3.88
C THR A 26 4.94 5.85 2.44
N LEU A 27 4.08 6.70 1.88
CA LEU A 27 3.67 6.61 0.47
C LEU A 27 4.81 6.95 -0.50
N ALA A 28 5.75 7.81 -0.11
CA ALA A 28 6.92 8.11 -0.92
C ALA A 28 7.83 6.87 -1.07
N SER A 29 7.95 6.04 -0.03
CA SER A 29 8.68 4.76 -0.12
C SER A 29 8.08 3.84 -1.19
N PHE A 30 6.75 3.79 -1.33
CA PHE A 30 6.11 3.04 -2.43
C PHE A 30 6.47 3.61 -3.79
N LYS A 31 6.48 4.95 -3.92
CA LYS A 31 6.87 5.63 -5.15
C LYS A 31 8.31 5.31 -5.56
N GLU A 32 9.23 5.32 -4.60
CA GLU A 32 10.63 4.98 -4.82
C GLU A 32 10.77 3.53 -5.30
N THR A 33 10.18 2.56 -4.58
CA THR A 33 10.19 1.14 -4.98
C THR A 33 9.63 0.94 -6.39
N PHE A 34 8.47 1.53 -6.69
CA PHE A 34 7.86 1.42 -8.02
C PHE A 34 8.75 2.00 -9.11
N SER A 35 9.43 3.11 -8.83
CA SER A 35 10.38 3.72 -9.76
C SER A 35 11.61 2.84 -9.99
N GLU A 36 12.14 2.21 -8.94
CA GLU A 36 13.29 1.28 -9.03
C GLU A 36 12.99 0.07 -9.92
N ILE A 37 11.76 -0.45 -9.89
CA ILE A 37 11.34 -1.59 -10.71
C ILE A 37 10.70 -1.19 -12.05
N ASN A 38 10.79 0.09 -12.43
CA ASN A 38 10.15 0.67 -13.63
C ASN A 38 8.64 0.39 -13.73
N MET A 39 7.95 0.33 -12.58
CA MET A 39 6.50 0.14 -12.52
C MET A 39 5.80 1.50 -12.39
N PRO A 40 4.84 1.81 -13.28
CA PRO A 40 4.06 3.04 -13.17
C PRO A 40 3.20 3.07 -11.89
N MET A 41 3.13 4.20 -11.19
CA MET A 41 2.31 4.36 -9.97
C MET A 41 0.81 4.11 -10.18
N LYS A 42 0.32 4.23 -11.43
CA LYS A 42 -1.07 3.86 -11.77
C LYS A 42 -1.39 2.40 -11.46
N GLU A 43 -0.38 1.54 -11.44
CA GLU A 43 -0.49 0.10 -11.17
C GLU A 43 -0.61 -0.19 -9.66
N PHE A 44 -0.45 0.81 -8.79
CA PHE A 44 -0.60 0.66 -7.34
C PHE A 44 -1.98 0.08 -6.96
N ASN A 45 -3.03 0.40 -7.72
CA ASN A 45 -4.36 -0.16 -7.51
C ASN A 45 -4.40 -1.71 -7.64
N LYS A 46 -3.53 -2.31 -8.44
CA LYS A 46 -3.42 -3.77 -8.63
C LYS A 46 -2.75 -4.47 -7.45
N VAL A 47 -1.96 -3.75 -6.67
CA VAL A 47 -1.24 -4.30 -5.52
C VAL A 47 -2.21 -4.72 -4.41
N THR A 48 -3.35 -4.05 -4.29
CA THR A 48 -4.40 -4.37 -3.32
C THR A 48 -4.84 -5.84 -3.41
N ASP A 49 -5.13 -6.33 -4.61
CA ASP A 49 -5.57 -7.71 -4.82
C ASP A 49 -4.48 -8.71 -4.46
N ALA A 50 -3.24 -8.44 -4.88
CA ALA A 50 -2.08 -9.28 -4.58
C ALA A 50 -1.78 -9.33 -3.08
N PHE A 51 -1.86 -8.19 -2.39
CA PHE A 51 -1.66 -8.07 -0.94
C PHE A 51 -2.74 -8.84 -0.18
N LEU A 52 -4.01 -8.66 -0.51
CA LEU A 52 -5.11 -9.39 0.12
C LEU A 52 -5.03 -10.90 -0.12
N ALA A 53 -4.65 -11.33 -1.33
CA ALA A 53 -4.42 -12.73 -1.63
C ALA A 53 -3.26 -13.33 -0.81
N ALA A 54 -2.17 -12.59 -0.65
CA ALA A 54 -1.03 -12.99 0.18
C ALA A 54 -1.39 -13.07 1.66
N MET A 55 -2.14 -12.09 2.18
CA MET A 55 -2.65 -12.09 3.55
C MET A 55 -3.60 -13.27 3.79
N LYS A 56 -4.52 -13.55 2.86
CA LYS A 56 -5.42 -14.70 2.96
C LYS A 56 -4.68 -16.04 2.99
N LYS A 57 -3.58 -16.17 2.22
CA LYS A 57 -2.79 -17.40 2.12
C LYS A 57 -1.86 -17.61 3.32
N ASN A 58 -1.23 -16.54 3.81
CA ASN A 58 -0.10 -16.64 4.76
C ASN A 58 -0.43 -16.17 6.18
N ALA A 59 -1.43 -15.29 6.37
CA ALA A 59 -1.78 -14.72 7.67
C ALA A 59 -2.93 -15.47 8.38
N GLY A 60 -3.29 -16.68 7.92
CA GLY A 60 -4.39 -17.47 8.48
C GLY A 60 -5.79 -17.01 8.04
N GLY A 61 -5.87 -16.04 7.12
CA GLY A 61 -7.10 -15.47 6.60
C GLY A 61 -7.19 -13.96 6.84
N VAL A 62 -8.09 -13.32 6.11
CA VAL A 62 -8.50 -11.92 6.34
C VAL A 62 -10.01 -11.96 6.52
N SER A 63 -10.54 -11.45 7.63
CA SER A 63 -11.99 -11.39 7.82
C SER A 63 -12.61 -10.47 6.76
N ALA A 64 -13.92 -10.59 6.51
CA ALA A 64 -14.61 -9.72 5.56
C ALA A 64 -14.52 -8.23 5.97
N GLU A 65 -14.44 -7.96 7.27
CA GLU A 65 -14.27 -6.62 7.83
C GLU A 65 -12.86 -6.09 7.58
N GLN A 66 -11.83 -6.86 7.93
CA GLN A 66 -10.44 -6.49 7.68
C GLN A 66 -10.17 -6.27 6.20
N LYS A 67 -10.78 -7.08 5.32
CA LYS A 67 -10.67 -6.90 3.87
C LYS A 67 -11.19 -5.52 3.45
N LYS A 68 -12.37 -5.12 3.94
CA LYS A 68 -12.94 -3.80 3.63
C LYS A 68 -12.08 -2.65 4.16
N GLU A 69 -11.51 -2.81 5.35
CA GLU A 69 -10.61 -1.80 5.93
C GLU A 69 -9.33 -1.62 5.09
N TRP A 70 -8.72 -2.73 4.66
CA TRP A 70 -7.55 -2.69 3.77
C TRP A 70 -7.87 -2.10 2.40
N GLU A 71 -9.01 -2.46 1.80
CA GLU A 71 -9.47 -1.87 0.54
C GLU A 71 -9.67 -0.36 0.67
N ALA A 72 -10.31 0.10 1.75
CA ALA A 72 -10.50 1.53 2.02
C ALA A 72 -9.17 2.27 2.23
N LEU A 73 -8.26 1.68 3.00
CA LEU A 73 -6.94 2.25 3.28
C LEU A 73 -6.11 2.40 2.00
N LEU A 74 -6.06 1.36 1.16
CA LEU A 74 -5.28 1.36 -0.07
C LEU A 74 -5.94 2.24 -1.15
N SER A 75 -7.27 2.34 -1.17
CA SER A 75 -7.97 3.34 -2.00
C SER A 75 -7.58 4.76 -1.60
N LYS A 76 -7.61 5.08 -0.30
CA LYS A 76 -7.16 6.39 0.20
C LYS A 76 -5.72 6.68 -0.18
N ALA A 77 -4.83 5.70 -0.01
CA ALA A 77 -3.43 5.83 -0.42
C ALA A 77 -3.31 6.18 -1.90
N TYR A 78 -4.04 5.47 -2.76
CA TYR A 78 -4.04 5.73 -4.20
C TYR A 78 -4.57 7.13 -4.55
N ASP A 79 -5.66 7.56 -3.92
CA ASP A 79 -6.25 8.89 -4.15
C ASP A 79 -5.35 10.03 -3.67
N ASP A 80 -4.68 9.86 -2.53
CA ASP A 80 -3.70 10.84 -2.04
C ASP A 80 -2.47 10.93 -2.94
N MET A 81 -1.97 9.79 -3.42
CA MET A 81 -0.85 9.75 -4.38
C MET A 81 -1.21 10.44 -5.70
N LYS A 82 -2.45 10.30 -6.17
CA LYS A 82 -2.97 11.08 -7.32
C LYS A 82 -3.02 12.57 -7.02
N LYS A 83 -3.55 12.95 -5.85
CA LYS A 83 -3.65 14.36 -5.43
C LYS A 83 -2.28 15.05 -5.41
N TRP A 84 -1.22 14.32 -5.11
CA TRP A 84 0.16 14.85 -5.11
C TRP A 84 0.89 14.76 -6.46
N GLY A 85 0.21 14.32 -7.52
CA GLY A 85 0.79 14.24 -8.86
C GLY A 85 1.88 13.17 -8.99
N TRP A 86 1.78 12.09 -8.22
CA TRP A 86 2.68 10.93 -8.35
C TRP A 86 2.17 9.91 -9.38
N TYR A 87 0.95 10.13 -9.88
CA TYR A 87 0.32 9.51 -11.04
C TYR A 87 0.11 10.55 -12.13
#